data_AF-A0A833M5X6-F1
#
_entry.id   AF-A0A833M5X6-F1
#
_cell.length_a   1.000
_cell.length_b   1.000
_cell.length_c   1.000
_cell.angle_alpha   90.00
_cell.angle_beta   90.00
_cell.angle_gamma   90.00
#
_symmetry.space_group_name_H-M   'P 1'
#
loop_
_entity.id
_entity.type
_entity.pdbx_description
1 polymer ?
#
loop_
_entity_poly.entity_id
_entity_poly.type
_entity_poly.pdbx_seq_one_letter_code
_entity_poly.pdbx_strand_id
1 'polypeptide(L)'
;MPRLRTFVPLAAALLLGACGYRLVGTASNIPPEIRKVYLKPLENSTGRVQVDQILTRAVADELVTRQRFEVLSSAEGADAEIQGAVTAFTVRPVAYDADGRATEYEISITARVSFRQLAPENVIWQNERYVFRDSYKLEASELGYFDRETPAIEATASNFAETMVTDLLEGF
;
A
#
# COMPACT_ATOMS: atom_id res chain seq x y z
N MET A 1 31.15 -71.00 -5.18
CA MET A 1 29.76 -70.69 -5.60
C MET A 1 28.86 -70.93 -4.40
N PRO A 2 27.86 -70.09 -4.05
CA PRO A 2 27.23 -69.00 -4.80
C PRO A 2 27.40 -67.60 -4.17
N ARG A 3 26.76 -66.62 -4.81
CA ARG A 3 26.87 -65.16 -4.67
C ARG A 3 25.96 -64.63 -3.56
N LEU A 4 26.32 -63.50 -2.93
CA LEU A 4 25.31 -62.54 -2.46
C LEU A 4 25.85 -61.10 -2.53
N ARG A 5 25.18 -60.30 -3.37
CA ARG A 5 25.32 -58.86 -3.53
C ARG A 5 24.43 -58.19 -2.47
N THR A 6 24.96 -57.23 -1.72
CA THR A 6 24.17 -56.30 -0.89
C THR A 6 25.00 -55.02 -0.78
N PHE A 7 24.92 -54.14 -1.78
CA PHE A 7 24.09 -52.92 -1.81
C PHE A 7 24.31 -51.98 -0.61
N VAL A 8 25.07 -50.92 -0.93
CA VAL A 8 25.33 -49.68 -0.18
C VAL A 8 24.02 -48.98 0.18
N PRO A 9 23.95 -48.26 1.31
CA PRO A 9 23.64 -46.84 1.18
C PRO A 9 24.47 -45.96 2.13
N LEU A 10 25.56 -45.41 1.60
CA LEU A 10 26.19 -44.17 2.04
C LEU A 10 25.49 -43.02 1.28
N ALA A 11 24.23 -42.74 1.61
CA ALA A 11 23.44 -41.76 0.86
C ALA A 11 22.32 -41.13 1.72
N ALA A 12 22.62 -40.71 2.94
CA ALA A 12 21.61 -40.11 3.83
C ALA A 12 22.04 -38.80 4.52
N ALA A 13 23.10 -38.12 4.07
CA ALA A 13 23.63 -36.94 4.77
C ALA A 13 23.60 -35.62 3.98
N LEU A 14 22.95 -35.54 2.82
CA LEU A 14 23.05 -34.38 1.92
C LEU A 14 21.76 -33.57 1.69
N LEU A 15 20.76 -33.68 2.57
CA LEU A 15 19.46 -32.99 2.42
C LEU A 15 19.23 -31.81 3.39
N LEU A 16 20.24 -31.32 4.11
CA LEU A 16 20.07 -30.20 5.07
C LEU A 16 20.42 -28.81 4.51
N GLY A 17 20.47 -28.63 3.19
CA GLY A 17 21.05 -27.42 2.59
C GLY A 17 20.18 -26.64 1.60
N ALA A 18 18.88 -26.87 1.50
CA ALA A 18 18.07 -26.17 0.50
C ALA A 18 16.63 -25.89 0.94
N CYS A 19 16.44 -25.44 2.18
CA CYS A 19 15.38 -24.46 2.35
C CYS A 19 15.90 -23.18 1.71
N GLY A 20 15.68 -23.04 0.40
CA GLY A 20 15.87 -21.82 -0.36
C GLY A 20 14.89 -20.75 0.14
N TYR A 21 15.06 -20.33 1.39
CA TYR A 21 14.53 -19.08 1.89
C TYR A 21 15.35 -17.98 1.23
N ARG A 22 15.04 -17.72 -0.03
CA ARG A 22 15.27 -16.38 -0.55
C ARG A 22 14.25 -15.52 0.17
N LEU A 23 14.70 -14.78 1.18
CA LEU A 23 13.95 -13.63 1.67
C LEU A 23 13.64 -12.77 0.45
N VAL A 24 12.42 -12.87 -0.06
CA VAL A 24 11.88 -11.91 -1.02
C VAL A 24 11.63 -10.68 -0.16
N GLY A 25 12.49 -9.66 -0.29
CA GLY A 25 12.40 -8.45 0.52
C GLY A 25 13.72 -7.93 1.08
N THR A 26 14.85 -8.13 0.39
CA THR A 26 16.09 -7.42 0.73
C THR A 26 16.41 -6.39 -0.35
N ALA A 27 16.42 -5.12 0.06
CA ALA A 27 16.61 -3.90 -0.71
C ALA A 27 15.36 -3.46 -1.48
N SER A 28 14.98 -2.19 -1.30
CA SER A 28 14.02 -1.52 -2.16
C SER A 28 14.42 -1.76 -3.61
N ASN A 29 13.63 -2.55 -4.32
CA ASN A 29 13.95 -3.04 -5.67
C ASN A 29 13.71 -1.95 -6.73
N ILE A 30 13.80 -0.68 -6.32
CA ILE A 30 13.58 0.48 -7.17
C ILE A 30 14.91 0.77 -7.88
N PRO A 31 14.99 0.61 -9.21
CA PRO A 31 16.20 0.89 -9.94
C PRO A 31 16.71 2.33 -9.70
N PRO A 32 18.02 2.54 -9.47
CA PRO A 32 18.58 3.86 -9.12
C PRO A 32 18.46 4.90 -10.24
N GLU A 33 18.19 4.47 -11.47
CA GLU A 33 17.87 5.33 -12.61
C GLU A 33 16.50 6.01 -12.49
N ILE A 34 15.58 5.48 -11.69
CA ILE A 34 14.25 6.07 -11.50
C ILE A 34 14.36 7.28 -10.59
N ARG A 35 14.22 8.47 -11.19
CA ARG A 35 14.29 9.75 -10.48
C ARG A 35 13.04 10.57 -10.68
N LYS A 36 12.39 10.46 -11.84
CA LYS A 36 11.19 11.19 -12.20
C LYS A 36 10.00 10.24 -12.18
N VAL A 37 9.01 10.54 -11.36
CA VAL A 37 7.80 9.73 -11.25
C VAL A 37 6.58 10.55 -11.59
N TYR A 38 5.70 9.96 -12.37
CA TYR A 38 4.37 10.50 -12.59
C TYR A 38 3.37 9.79 -11.65
N LEU A 39 2.63 10.55 -10.85
CA LEU A 39 1.48 10.03 -10.14
C LEU A 39 0.24 10.24 -11.01
N LYS A 40 -0.28 9.15 -11.58
CA LYS A 40 -1.56 9.17 -12.26
C LYS A 40 -2.67 9.34 -11.22
N PRO A 41 -3.66 10.23 -11.43
CA PRO A 41 -4.81 10.34 -10.54
C PRO A 41 -5.45 8.98 -10.30
N LEU A 42 -5.72 8.67 -9.03
CA LEU A 42 -6.35 7.42 -8.66
C LEU A 42 -7.77 7.37 -9.23
N GLU A 43 -8.18 6.21 -9.74
CA GLU A 43 -9.55 6.02 -10.18
C GLU A 43 -10.48 5.77 -8.98
N ASN A 44 -11.71 6.28 -9.04
CA ASN A 44 -12.73 6.02 -8.03
C ASN A 44 -13.67 4.92 -8.48
N SER A 45 -13.55 3.73 -7.90
CA SER A 45 -14.48 2.61 -8.11
C SER A 45 -15.42 2.41 -6.89
N THR A 46 -15.65 3.47 -6.11
CA THR A 46 -16.49 3.45 -4.90
C THR A 46 -17.72 4.35 -5.05
N GLY A 47 -18.63 4.29 -4.09
CA GLY A 47 -19.76 5.23 -3.98
C GLY A 47 -19.42 6.55 -3.28
N ARG A 48 -18.20 6.71 -2.74
CA ARG A 48 -17.80 7.94 -2.02
C ARG A 48 -17.27 8.95 -3.02
N VAL A 49 -17.96 10.08 -3.12
CA VAL A 49 -17.55 11.21 -3.98
C VAL A 49 -16.20 11.77 -3.51
N GLN A 50 -15.34 12.14 -4.46
CA GLN A 50 -14.05 12.82 -4.25
C GLN A 50 -12.96 12.05 -3.48
N VAL A 51 -13.19 10.79 -3.08
CA VAL A 51 -12.18 10.01 -2.35
C VAL A 51 -10.88 9.85 -3.16
N ASP A 52 -11.00 9.71 -4.48
CA ASP A 52 -9.90 9.70 -5.44
C ASP A 52 -9.05 10.96 -5.39
N GLN A 53 -9.70 12.14 -5.37
CA GLN A 53 -9.02 13.43 -5.38
C GLN A 53 -8.28 13.67 -4.06
N ILE A 54 -8.93 13.35 -2.94
CA ILE A 54 -8.35 13.49 -1.60
C ILE A 54 -7.12 12.58 -1.47
N LEU A 55 -7.25 11.30 -1.84
CA LEU A 55 -6.15 10.34 -1.74
C LEU A 55 -5.02 10.65 -2.73
N THR A 56 -5.35 11.04 -3.97
CA THR A 56 -4.33 11.43 -4.97
C THR A 56 -3.50 12.61 -4.45
N ARG A 57 -4.15 13.62 -3.87
CA ARG A 57 -3.45 14.77 -3.28
C ARG A 57 -2.55 14.33 -2.13
N ALA A 58 -3.08 13.57 -1.18
CA ALA A 58 -2.30 13.10 -0.03
C ALA A 58 -1.07 12.29 -0.46
N VAL A 59 -1.21 11.41 -1.46
CA VAL A 59 -0.09 10.63 -2.01
C VAL A 59 0.93 11.55 -2.72
N ALA A 60 0.47 12.53 -3.50
CA ALA A 60 1.36 13.50 -4.13
C ALA A 60 2.17 14.29 -3.10
N ASP A 61 1.51 14.79 -2.05
CA ASP A 61 2.12 15.57 -0.98
C ASP A 61 3.16 14.74 -0.23
N GLU A 62 2.87 13.46 0.04
CA GLU A 62 3.81 12.55 0.69
C GLU A 62 5.03 12.23 -0.18
N LEU A 63 4.83 11.97 -1.48
CA LEU A 63 5.93 11.74 -2.42
C LEU A 63 6.88 12.94 -2.49
N VAL A 64 6.33 14.15 -2.52
CA VAL A 64 7.10 15.41 -2.48
C VAL A 64 7.82 15.56 -1.13
N THR A 65 7.15 15.25 -0.02
CA THR A 65 7.72 15.33 1.33
C THR A 65 8.92 14.40 1.51
N ARG A 66 8.85 13.19 0.98
CA ARG A 66 9.94 12.21 1.03
C ARG A 66 11.15 12.59 0.18
N GLN A 67 10.97 13.46 -0.82
CA GLN A 67 12.03 13.94 -1.74
C GLN A 67 12.83 12.82 -2.43
N ARG A 68 12.27 11.61 -2.51
CA ARG A 68 12.92 10.47 -3.16
C ARG A 68 12.90 10.58 -4.68
N PHE A 69 11.85 11.20 -5.21
CA PHE A 69 11.61 11.38 -6.64
C PHE A 69 11.21 12.81 -6.96
N GLU A 70 11.50 13.26 -8.18
CA GLU A 70 10.87 14.43 -8.79
C GLU A 70 9.48 14.01 -9.29
N VAL A 71 8.42 14.56 -8.68
CA VAL A 71 7.04 14.26 -9.06
C VAL A 71 6.62 15.13 -10.25
N LEU A 72 6.32 14.50 -11.39
CA LEU A 72 5.89 15.17 -12.61
C LEU A 72 4.36 15.27 -12.71
N SER A 73 3.89 16.26 -13.48
CA SER A 73 2.46 16.49 -13.74
C SER A 73 1.90 15.70 -14.94
N SER A 74 2.76 15.16 -15.80
CA SER A 74 2.39 14.26 -16.89
C SER A 74 3.36 13.08 -16.99
N ALA A 75 2.96 12.03 -17.73
CA ALA A 75 3.80 10.87 -17.97
C ALA A 75 4.99 11.16 -18.92
N GLU A 76 4.99 12.31 -19.60
CA GLU A 76 6.02 12.66 -20.58
C GLU A 76 7.34 12.98 -19.84
N GLY A 77 8.37 12.18 -20.12
CA GLY A 77 9.67 12.32 -19.47
C GLY A 77 9.75 11.75 -18.05
N ALA A 78 8.73 11.01 -17.60
CA ALA A 78 8.80 10.22 -16.38
C ALA A 78 9.59 8.92 -16.62
N ASP A 79 10.37 8.49 -15.63
CA ASP A 79 11.06 7.21 -15.64
C ASP A 79 10.10 6.08 -15.21
N ALA A 80 9.16 6.41 -14.32
CA ALA A 80 8.16 5.50 -13.78
C ALA A 80 6.83 6.19 -13.50
N GLU A 81 5.78 5.38 -13.37
CA GLU A 81 4.42 5.80 -13.07
C GLU A 81 3.88 5.06 -11.84
N ILE A 82 3.23 5.80 -10.95
CA ILE A 82 2.36 5.27 -9.89
C ILE A 82 0.92 5.43 -10.38
N GLN A 83 0.17 4.33 -10.41
CA GLN A 83 -1.24 4.32 -10.81
C GLN A 83 -2.05 3.39 -9.91
N GLY A 84 -3.35 3.59 -9.86
CA GLY A 84 -4.23 2.77 -9.04
C GLY A 84 -5.69 3.16 -9.08
N ALA A 85 -6.49 2.43 -8.31
CA ALA A 85 -7.91 2.69 -8.12
C ALA A 85 -8.32 2.39 -6.69
N VAL A 86 -9.18 3.24 -6.12
CA VAL A 86 -9.85 3.01 -4.84
C VAL A 86 -11.05 2.11 -5.12
N THR A 87 -11.04 0.90 -4.57
CA THR A 87 -12.04 -0.14 -4.85
C THR A 87 -13.04 -0.34 -3.73
N ALA A 88 -12.71 0.06 -2.49
CA ALA A 88 -13.66 0.14 -1.41
C ALA A 88 -13.33 1.28 -0.45
N PHE A 89 -14.36 1.91 0.09
CA PHE A 89 -14.26 2.92 1.14
C PHE A 89 -15.44 2.73 2.10
N THR A 90 -15.15 2.50 3.38
CA THR A 90 -16.18 2.27 4.39
C THR A 90 -15.89 3.07 5.64
N VAL A 91 -16.93 3.66 6.23
CA VAL A 91 -16.88 4.31 7.54
C VAL A 91 -17.86 3.60 8.45
N ARG A 92 -17.43 3.14 9.62
CA ARG A 92 -18.30 2.43 10.56
C ARG A 92 -17.98 2.80 12.01
N PRO A 93 -18.99 2.88 12.89
CA PRO A 93 -18.74 3.02 14.31
C PRO A 93 -18.08 1.74 14.87
N VAL A 94 -17.10 1.92 15.75
CA VAL A 94 -16.38 0.82 16.42
C VAL A 94 -16.45 0.90 17.94
N ALA A 95 -16.87 2.04 18.50
CA ALA A 95 -17.15 2.20 19.92
C ALA A 95 -18.41 3.07 20.14
N TYR A 96 -19.06 2.84 21.28
CA TYR A 96 -20.28 3.53 21.68
C TYR A 96 -20.22 3.95 23.16
N ASP A 97 -20.92 5.02 23.53
CA ASP A 97 -21.12 5.44 24.92
C ASP A 97 -22.28 4.66 25.60
N ALA A 98 -22.54 4.97 26.88
CA ALA A 98 -23.60 4.35 27.67
C ALA A 98 -25.03 4.65 27.15
N ASP A 99 -25.19 5.73 26.38
CA ASP A 99 -26.46 6.12 25.74
C ASP A 99 -26.62 5.49 24.34
N GLY A 100 -25.63 4.70 23.88
CA GLY A 100 -25.62 4.06 22.56
C GLY A 100 -25.20 4.97 21.40
N ARG A 101 -24.58 6.13 21.68
CA ARG A 101 -24.03 7.01 20.64
C ARG A 101 -22.64 6.57 20.25
N ALA A 102 -22.33 6.59 18.95
CA ALA A 102 -21.00 6.24 18.46
C ALA A 102 -19.96 7.28 18.93
N THR A 103 -18.88 6.80 19.56
CA THR A 103 -17.77 7.62 20.09
C THR A 103 -16.48 7.44 19.31
N GLU A 104 -16.38 6.39 18.50
CA GLU A 104 -15.23 6.12 17.64
C GLU A 104 -15.69 5.52 16.32
N TYR A 105 -15.09 5.99 15.24
CA TYR A 105 -15.33 5.50 13.89
C TYR A 105 -14.04 4.98 13.28
N GLU A 106 -14.15 3.89 12.51
CA GLU A 106 -13.07 3.35 11.69
C GLU A 106 -13.37 3.65 10.22
N ILE A 107 -12.38 4.22 9.54
CA ILE A 107 -12.34 4.32 8.08
C ILE A 107 -11.49 3.17 7.56
N SER A 108 -12.02 2.44 6.58
CA SER A 108 -11.26 1.45 5.81
C SER A 108 -11.22 1.81 4.34
N ILE A 109 -10.01 1.84 3.79
CA ILE A 109 -9.73 2.12 2.39
C ILE A 109 -9.14 0.86 1.77
N THR A 110 -9.72 0.40 0.68
CA THR A 110 -9.12 -0.65 -0.16
C THR A 110 -8.79 -0.05 -1.52
N ALA A 111 -7.55 -0.26 -1.96
CA ALA A 111 -7.06 0.21 -3.24
C ALA A 111 -6.26 -0.88 -3.95
N ARG A 112 -6.20 -0.77 -5.27
CA ARG A 112 -5.21 -1.44 -6.10
C ARG A 112 -4.20 -0.39 -6.53
N VAL A 113 -2.91 -0.66 -6.33
CA VAL A 113 -1.83 0.29 -6.61
C VAL A 113 -0.69 -0.45 -7.30
N SER A 114 -0.10 0.18 -8.31
CA SER A 114 1.07 -0.32 -9.01
C SER A 114 2.08 0.78 -9.25
N PHE A 115 3.35 0.46 -9.06
CA PHE A 115 4.50 1.28 -9.41
C PHE A 115 5.28 0.58 -10.52
N ARG A 116 5.38 1.23 -11.68
CA ARG A 116 5.94 0.64 -12.91
C ARG A 116 6.95 1.57 -13.57
N GLN A 117 8.08 1.02 -14.01
CA GLN A 117 9.00 1.69 -14.91
C GLN A 117 8.38 1.77 -16.31
N LEU A 118 8.55 2.89 -16.99
CA LEU A 118 7.98 3.11 -18.34
C LEU A 118 8.93 2.61 -19.45
N ALA A 119 10.24 2.73 -19.27
CA ALA A 119 11.23 2.31 -20.27
C ALA A 119 12.52 1.73 -19.62
N PRO A 120 12.84 0.43 -19.87
CA PRO A 120 11.93 -0.59 -20.39
C PRO A 120 10.73 -0.78 -19.43
N GLU A 121 9.60 -1.23 -19.96
CA GLU A 121 8.43 -1.48 -19.13
C GLU A 121 8.70 -2.61 -18.13
N ASN A 122 8.51 -2.32 -16.84
CA ASN A 122 8.72 -3.27 -15.76
C ASN A 122 7.87 -2.90 -14.55
N VAL A 123 7.19 -3.88 -13.94
CA VAL A 123 6.45 -3.65 -12.69
C VAL A 123 7.42 -3.78 -11.52
N ILE A 124 7.60 -2.69 -10.78
CA ILE A 124 8.55 -2.61 -9.67
C ILE A 124 7.89 -3.12 -8.40
N TRP A 125 6.65 -2.67 -8.16
CA TRP A 125 5.83 -3.06 -7.02
C TRP A 125 4.35 -3.00 -7.43
N GLN A 126 3.55 -3.93 -6.90
CA GLN A 126 2.11 -3.91 -7.07
C GLN A 126 1.41 -4.52 -5.88
N ASN A 127 0.25 -3.98 -5.55
CA ASN A 127 -0.67 -4.58 -4.61
C ASN A 127 -2.11 -4.43 -5.13
N GLU A 128 -2.71 -5.54 -5.54
CA GLU A 128 -4.08 -5.57 -6.08
C GLU A 128 -5.16 -5.40 -4.99
N ARG A 129 -4.78 -5.51 -3.70
CA ARG A 129 -5.68 -5.39 -2.56
C ARG A 129 -4.97 -4.77 -1.36
N TYR A 130 -4.50 -3.55 -1.54
CA TYR A 130 -3.94 -2.75 -0.47
C TYR A 130 -5.06 -2.30 0.46
N VAL A 131 -5.00 -2.69 1.74
CA VAL A 131 -6.04 -2.39 2.73
C VAL A 131 -5.44 -1.55 3.84
N PHE A 132 -5.99 -0.36 4.03
CA PHE A 132 -5.65 0.55 5.11
C PHE A 132 -6.86 0.74 6.03
N ARG A 133 -6.59 0.85 7.34
CA ARG A 133 -7.60 1.12 8.36
C ARG A 133 -7.05 2.11 9.35
N ASP A 134 -7.88 3.06 9.72
CA ASP A 134 -7.57 4.06 10.74
C ASP A 134 -8.83 4.38 11.53
N SER A 135 -8.69 4.67 12.81
CA SER A 135 -9.81 5.02 13.69
C SER A 135 -9.64 6.40 14.29
N TYR A 136 -10.76 7.12 14.40
CA TYR A 136 -10.81 8.44 15.01
C TYR A 136 -11.91 8.51 16.05
N LYS A 137 -11.59 9.15 17.17
CA LYS A 137 -12.51 9.40 18.27
C LYS A 137 -13.23 10.72 18.07
N LEU A 138 -14.49 10.74 18.48
CA LEU A 138 -15.29 11.95 18.55
C LEU A 138 -15.48 12.32 20.03
N GLU A 139 -15.15 13.55 20.37
CA GLU A 139 -15.45 14.06 21.71
C GLU A 139 -16.95 14.36 21.85
N ALA A 140 -17.48 14.33 23.08
CA ALA A 140 -18.92 14.49 23.32
C ALA A 140 -19.50 15.82 22.81
N SER A 141 -18.68 16.88 22.70
CA SER A 141 -19.06 18.17 22.10
C SER A 141 -19.17 18.15 20.56
N GLU A 142 -18.76 17.05 19.93
CA GLU A 142 -18.55 16.93 18.48
C GLU A 142 -19.60 16.02 17.81
N LEU A 143 -20.46 15.37 18.61
CA LEU A 143 -21.48 14.40 18.19
C LEU A 143 -22.65 15.00 17.37
N GLY A 144 -22.60 16.29 17.03
CA GLY A 144 -23.65 17.02 16.30
C GLY A 144 -23.28 17.51 14.90
N TYR A 145 -22.03 17.32 14.42
CA TYR A 145 -21.51 18.06 13.27
C TYR A 145 -21.14 17.18 12.07
N PHE A 146 -21.96 17.27 11.02
CA PHE A 146 -21.67 16.78 9.66
C PHE A 146 -20.34 17.34 9.10
N ASP A 147 -19.90 18.49 9.60
CA ASP A 147 -18.69 19.21 9.16
C ASP A 147 -17.36 18.51 9.48
N ARG A 148 -17.34 17.49 10.37
CA ARG A 148 -16.10 16.83 10.83
C ARG A 148 -15.77 15.54 10.07
N GLU A 149 -16.69 15.00 9.27
CA GLU A 149 -16.41 13.80 8.47
C GLU A 149 -15.28 14.07 7.45
N THR A 150 -15.34 15.19 6.73
CA THR A 150 -14.34 15.53 5.71
C THR A 150 -12.93 15.71 6.30
N PRO A 151 -12.72 16.49 7.38
CA PRO A 151 -11.41 16.57 8.04
C PRO A 151 -10.87 15.21 8.52
N ALA A 152 -11.74 14.33 9.04
CA ALA A 152 -11.32 13.00 9.44
C ALA A 152 -10.86 12.16 8.24
N ILE A 153 -11.56 12.24 7.11
CA ILE A 153 -11.16 11.59 5.86
C ILE A 153 -9.84 12.14 5.34
N GLU A 154 -9.63 13.45 5.38
CA GLU A 154 -8.37 14.08 4.96
C GLU A 154 -7.20 13.63 5.85
N ALA A 155 -7.39 13.56 7.17
CA ALA A 155 -6.40 13.05 8.09
C ALA A 155 -6.09 11.56 7.83
N THR A 156 -7.11 10.72 7.65
CA THR A 156 -6.94 9.31 7.29
C THR A 156 -6.25 9.16 5.92
N ALA A 157 -6.54 10.03 4.95
CA ALA A 157 -5.89 10.02 3.65
C ALA A 157 -4.39 10.36 3.74
N SER A 158 -4.01 11.28 4.64
CA SER A 158 -2.60 11.55 4.96
C SER A 158 -1.91 10.32 5.52
N ASN A 159 -2.50 9.66 6.52
CA ASN A 159 -1.93 8.44 7.13
C ASN A 159 -1.86 7.27 6.12
N PHE A 160 -2.87 7.14 5.26
CA PHE A 160 -2.87 6.21 4.13
C PHE A 160 -1.68 6.45 3.22
N ALA A 161 -1.46 7.71 2.82
CA ALA A 161 -0.39 8.09 1.91
C ALA A 161 0.99 7.81 2.52
N GLU A 162 1.21 8.20 3.78
CA GLU A 162 2.45 7.93 4.52
C GLU A 162 2.79 6.43 4.53
N THR A 163 1.81 5.61 4.88
CA THR A 163 1.99 4.15 4.94
C THR A 163 2.24 3.57 3.55
N MET A 164 1.41 3.93 2.56
CA MET A 164 1.51 3.38 1.21
C MET A 164 2.83 3.76 0.54
N VAL A 165 3.27 5.01 0.68
CA VAL A 165 4.55 5.47 0.13
C VAL A 165 5.72 4.80 0.85
N THR A 166 5.62 4.57 2.17
CA THR A 166 6.63 3.79 2.90
C THR A 166 6.72 2.37 2.35
N ASP A 167 5.60 1.67 2.24
CA ASP A 167 5.55 0.29 1.73
C ASP A 167 6.08 0.21 0.29
N LEU A 168 5.72 1.17 -0.56
CA LEU A 168 6.23 1.29 -1.93
C LEU A 168 7.75 1.48 -1.95
N LEU A 169 8.28 2.35 -1.09
CA LEU A 169 9.70 2.65 -1.03
C LEU A 169 10.53 1.54 -0.42
N GLU A 170 9.96 0.77 0.50
CA GLU A 170 10.65 -0.32 1.19
C GLU A 170 10.49 -1.67 0.49
N GLY A 171 9.42 -1.84 -0.30
CA GLY A 171 9.17 -3.01 -1.13
C GLY A 171 8.55 -4.20 -0.38
N PHE A 172 7.69 -3.93 0.61
CA PHE A 172 7.01 -4.94 1.42
C PHE A 172 5.59 -5.28 0.92
#